data_AF-D6A8N3-F1
#
_entry.id   AF-D6A8N3-F1
#
_cell.length_a   1.000
_cell.length_b   1.000
_cell.length_c   1.000
_cell.angle_alpha   90.00
_cell.angle_beta   90.00
_cell.angle_gamma   90.00
#
_symmetry.space_group_name_H-M   'P 1'
#
loop_
_entity.id
_entity.type
_entity.pdbx_description
1 polymer ?
#
loop_
_entity_poly.entity_id
_entity_poly.type
_entity_poly.pdbx_seq_one_letter_code
_entity_poly.pdbx_strand_id
1 'polypeptide(L)'
;MPSGRLEGWSNAQAISQGVPPGRRAGRAATAVAEVDLAEREVAGLLGLMLLIHARREAQTGPNGELVLLDDQDRGRWDHTMIEEGSGLAVSALTGGPPGPYGVQAAIAALHDEAIGLATTDWPQIAALYDVLLQLTPSPSSP
;
A
#
# COMPACT_ATOMS: atom_id res chain seq x y z
N MET A 1 5.34 4.02 27.08
CA MET A 1 4.52 5.07 26.44
C MET A 1 5.43 6.26 26.19
N PRO A 2 5.38 6.92 25.02
CA PRO A 2 4.23 6.98 24.11
C PRO A 2 4.35 5.92 23.00
N SER A 3 3.45 4.95 22.88
CA SER A 3 2.30 4.97 21.95
C SER A 3 2.37 6.00 20.84
N GLY A 4 2.97 5.59 19.72
CA GLY A 4 2.70 6.14 18.39
C GLY A 4 1.93 5.12 17.55
N ARG A 5 0.92 4.46 18.14
CA ARG A 5 -0.01 3.61 17.36
C ARG A 5 -0.78 4.55 16.44
N LEU A 6 -0.38 4.59 15.18
CA LEU A 6 -0.96 5.41 14.13
C LEU A 6 -2.46 5.09 14.00
N GLU A 7 -3.29 6.02 14.46
CA GLU A 7 -4.75 6.01 14.28
C GLU A 7 -5.16 6.06 12.79
N GLY A 8 -4.22 6.23 11.87
CA GLY A 8 -4.44 6.36 10.43
C GLY A 8 -4.84 5.08 9.68
N TRP A 9 -4.60 3.89 10.23
CA TRP A 9 -4.87 2.62 9.52
C TRP A 9 -6.30 2.06 9.74
N SER A 10 -7.13 2.76 10.52
CA SER A 10 -8.54 2.37 10.80
C SER A 10 -9.44 2.33 9.56
N ASN A 11 -8.99 2.83 8.40
CA ASN A 11 -9.79 2.90 7.18
C ASN A 11 -9.89 1.57 6.41
N ALA A 12 -9.07 0.56 6.71
CA ALA A 12 -9.18 -0.75 6.05
C ALA A 12 -10.53 -1.44 6.33
N GLN A 13 -11.12 -1.22 7.51
CA GLN A 13 -12.48 -1.69 7.83
C GLN A 13 -13.56 -0.89 7.08
N ALA A 14 -13.31 0.39 6.80
CA ALA A 14 -14.25 1.27 6.08
C ALA A 14 -14.32 0.98 4.57
N ILE A 15 -13.27 0.42 3.98
CA ILE A 15 -13.23 0.00 2.56
C ILE A 15 -14.27 -1.10 2.25
N SER A 16 -14.81 -1.79 3.27
CA SER A 16 -15.80 -2.87 3.12
C SER A 16 -17.27 -2.42 3.00
N GLN A 17 -17.63 -1.16 3.26
CA GLN A 17 -19.03 -0.71 3.37
C GLN A 17 -19.38 0.26 2.23
N GLY A 18 -20.14 -0.23 1.24
CA GLY A 18 -20.48 0.48 0.01
C GLY A 18 -21.40 1.71 0.19
N VAL A 19 -21.15 2.76 -0.60
CA VAL A 19 -21.89 4.04 -0.61
C VAL A 19 -23.07 4.02 -1.61
N PRO A 20 -24.28 4.49 -1.26
CA PRO A 20 -25.41 4.57 -2.19
C PRO A 20 -25.40 5.87 -3.04
N PRO A 21 -25.85 5.84 -4.31
CA PRO A 21 -25.72 6.98 -5.22
C PRO A 21 -26.89 7.99 -5.20
N GLY A 22 -26.58 9.29 -5.20
CA GLY A 22 -27.50 10.42 -5.29
C GLY A 22 -27.10 11.50 -6.33
N ARG A 23 -27.51 11.26 -7.58
CA ARG A 23 -27.82 12.12 -8.76
C ARG A 23 -27.38 13.61 -8.91
N ARG A 24 -26.72 13.86 -10.06
CA ARG A 24 -26.64 15.06 -10.96
C ARG A 24 -25.56 16.14 -10.72
N ALA A 25 -24.30 15.72 -10.89
CA ALA A 25 -23.13 16.56 -11.31
C ALA A 25 -22.27 15.83 -12.39
N GLY A 26 -22.92 15.00 -13.22
CA GLY A 26 -22.35 13.73 -13.67
C GLY A 26 -21.38 13.69 -14.85
N ARG A 27 -20.73 14.79 -15.26
CA ARG A 27 -19.61 14.72 -16.23
C ARG A 27 -18.38 15.46 -15.78
N ALA A 28 -18.54 16.70 -15.30
CA ALA A 28 -17.42 17.44 -14.70
C ALA A 28 -16.96 16.76 -13.40
N ALA A 29 -17.88 16.32 -12.53
CA ALA A 29 -17.52 15.57 -11.33
C ALA A 29 -16.91 14.19 -11.67
N THR A 30 -17.35 13.56 -12.76
CA THR A 30 -16.75 12.30 -13.23
C THR A 30 -15.34 12.51 -13.76
N ALA A 31 -15.10 13.54 -14.59
CA ALA A 31 -13.77 13.86 -15.09
C ALA A 31 -12.81 14.28 -13.96
N VAL A 32 -13.28 15.07 -12.98
CA VAL A 32 -12.49 15.43 -11.80
C VAL A 32 -12.19 14.20 -10.95
N ALA A 33 -13.17 13.31 -10.75
CA ALA A 33 -12.94 12.04 -10.05
C ALA A 33 -11.96 11.13 -10.82
N GLU A 34 -12.01 11.09 -12.15
CA GLU A 34 -11.07 10.32 -12.97
C GLU A 34 -9.64 10.84 -12.86
N VAL A 35 -9.45 12.17 -12.85
CA VAL A 35 -8.13 12.79 -12.64
C VAL A 35 -7.61 12.50 -11.23
N ASP A 36 -8.45 12.69 -10.20
CA ASP A 36 -8.07 12.39 -8.81
C ASP A 36 -7.69 10.90 -8.64
N LEU A 37 -8.48 9.99 -9.20
CA LEU A 37 -8.17 8.56 -9.19
C LEU A 37 -6.85 8.24 -9.91
N ALA A 38 -6.57 8.89 -11.04
CA ALA A 38 -5.32 8.70 -11.76
C ALA A 38 -4.11 9.24 -10.97
N GLU A 39 -4.22 10.42 -10.36
CA GLU A 39 -3.17 11.01 -9.52
C GLU A 39 -2.88 10.12 -8.31
N ARG A 40 -3.93 9.60 -7.65
CA ARG A 40 -3.80 8.68 -6.53
C ARG A 40 -3.14 7.37 -6.93
N GLU A 41 -3.46 6.85 -8.11
CA GLU A 41 -2.86 5.60 -8.59
C GLU A 41 -1.39 5.79 -8.96
N VAL A 42 -1.02 6.96 -9.50
CA VAL A 42 0.39 7.35 -9.70
C VAL A 42 1.12 7.47 -8.36
N ALA A 43 0.49 8.08 -7.35
CA ALA A 43 1.06 8.14 -5.99
C ALA A 43 1.25 6.74 -5.40
N GLY A 44 0.29 5.83 -5.58
CA GLY A 44 0.40 4.43 -5.16
C GLY A 44 1.57 3.72 -5.85
N LEU A 45 1.73 3.88 -7.16
CA LEU A 45 2.85 3.29 -7.89
C LEU A 45 4.20 3.85 -7.43
N LEU A 46 4.31 5.17 -7.25
CA LEU A 46 5.54 5.78 -6.74
C LEU A 46 5.85 5.27 -5.33
N GLY A 47 4.86 5.20 -4.44
CA GLY A 47 5.03 4.66 -3.10
C GLY A 47 5.53 3.22 -3.12
N LEU A 48 4.92 2.36 -3.94
CA LEU A 48 5.37 0.99 -4.14
C LEU A 48 6.82 0.90 -4.62
N MET A 49 7.20 1.74 -5.59
CA MET A 49 8.58 1.78 -6.11
C MET A 49 9.58 2.20 -5.03
N LEU A 50 9.27 3.21 -4.21
CA LEU A 50 10.11 3.66 -3.10
C LEU A 50 10.29 2.55 -2.06
N LEU A 51 9.21 1.88 -1.65
CA LEU A 51 9.24 0.78 -0.68
C LEU A 51 10.05 -0.43 -1.19
N ILE A 52 9.93 -0.77 -2.47
CA ILE A 52 10.79 -1.79 -3.09
C ILE A 52 12.26 -1.36 -3.08
N HIS A 53 12.54 -0.10 -3.42
CA HIS A 53 13.90 0.41 -3.51
C HIS A 53 14.58 0.56 -2.15
N ALA A 54 13.83 0.91 -1.10
CA ALA A 54 14.33 1.13 0.25
C ALA A 54 15.12 -0.07 0.80
N ARG A 55 14.81 -1.28 0.33
CA ARG A 55 15.43 -2.54 0.78
C ARG A 55 16.61 -2.99 -0.06
N ARG A 56 16.93 -2.27 -1.15
CA ARG A 56 17.86 -2.74 -2.18
C ARG A 56 19.23 -3.15 -1.62
N GLU A 57 19.75 -2.42 -0.65
CA GLU A 57 21.06 -2.74 -0.07
C GLU A 57 21.04 -4.04 0.76
N ALA A 58 19.89 -4.39 1.32
CA ALA A 58 19.72 -5.59 2.13
C ALA A 58 19.36 -6.84 1.31
N GLN A 59 18.97 -6.70 0.03
CA GLN A 59 18.54 -7.82 -0.82
C GLN A 59 19.67 -8.77 -1.22
N THR A 60 20.92 -8.31 -1.19
CA THR A 60 22.10 -9.09 -1.57
C THR A 60 23.13 -9.11 -0.45
N GLY A 61 23.63 -10.31 -0.15
CA GLY A 61 24.72 -10.50 0.80
C GLY A 61 26.11 -10.19 0.21
N PRO A 62 27.17 -10.29 1.02
CA PRO A 62 28.54 -9.91 0.62
C PRO A 62 29.08 -10.68 -0.58
N ASN A 63 28.54 -11.86 -0.88
CA ASN A 63 28.97 -12.69 -2.01
C ASN A 63 27.98 -12.65 -3.18
N GLY A 64 27.01 -11.73 -3.17
CA GLY A 64 26.00 -11.57 -4.22
C GLY A 64 24.83 -12.55 -4.13
N GLU A 65 24.72 -13.31 -3.04
CA GLU A 65 23.59 -14.19 -2.75
C GLU A 65 22.31 -13.40 -2.44
N LEU A 66 21.15 -13.93 -2.84
CA LEU A 66 19.87 -13.35 -2.47
C LEU A 66 19.56 -13.63 -1.00
N VAL A 67 19.16 -12.58 -0.28
CA VAL A 67 18.76 -12.66 1.12
C VAL A 67 17.23 -12.64 1.21
N LEU A 68 16.64 -13.65 1.86
CA LEU A 68 15.20 -13.71 2.10
C LEU A 68 14.77 -12.51 2.93
N LEU A 69 13.56 -12.00 2.69
CA LEU A 69 13.05 -10.78 3.34
C LEU A 69 13.18 -10.82 4.88
N ASP A 70 13.02 -11.99 5.50
CA ASP A 70 13.13 -12.14 6.95
C ASP A 70 14.57 -12.06 7.47
N ASP A 71 15.52 -12.56 6.66
CA ASP A 71 16.95 -12.58 6.96
C ASP A 71 17.64 -11.24 6.60
N GLN A 72 16.92 -10.32 5.96
CA GLN A 72 17.45 -9.00 5.62
C GLN A 72 17.69 -8.17 6.88
N ASP A 73 18.87 -7.57 6.97
CA ASP A 73 19.18 -6.59 8.00
C ASP A 73 18.38 -5.31 7.75
N ARG A 74 17.29 -5.15 8.52
CA ARG A 74 16.39 -4.00 8.45
C ARG A 74 17.06 -2.68 8.84
N GLY A 75 18.18 -2.72 9.57
CA GLY A 75 18.98 -1.53 9.86
C GLY A 75 19.68 -0.94 8.63
N ARG A 76 19.73 -1.70 7.52
CA ARG A 76 20.25 -1.26 6.22
C ARG A 76 19.17 -0.77 5.26
N TRP A 77 17.92 -0.72 5.71
CA TRP A 77 16.83 -0.19 4.89
C TRP A 77 16.84 1.34 4.90
N ASP A 78 16.49 1.96 3.77
CA ASP A 78 16.35 3.41 3.69
C ASP A 78 15.03 3.84 4.34
N HIS A 79 15.10 4.21 5.62
CA HIS A 79 13.94 4.66 6.38
C HIS A 79 13.30 5.95 5.84
N THR A 80 14.04 6.78 5.11
CA THR A 80 13.47 7.99 4.49
C THR A 80 12.54 7.61 3.35
N MET A 81 12.98 6.66 2.50
CA MET A 81 12.14 6.12 1.42
C MET A 81 10.94 5.33 1.96
N ILE A 82 11.10 4.63 3.09
CA ILE A 82 9.98 3.93 3.75
C ILE A 82 8.93 4.93 4.24
N GLU A 83 9.33 6.01 4.91
CA GLU A 83 8.42 7.04 5.39
C GLU A 83 7.69 7.73 4.23
N GLU A 84 8.42 8.14 3.19
CA GLU A 84 7.85 8.77 1.99
C GLU A 84 6.89 7.82 1.26
N GLY A 85 7.31 6.58 1.03
CA GLY A 85 6.51 5.57 0.34
C GLY A 85 5.23 5.21 1.10
N SER A 86 5.31 5.13 2.44
CA SER A 86 4.15 4.87 3.29
C SER A 86 3.16 6.03 3.29
N GLY A 87 3.64 7.27 3.30
CA GLY A 87 2.80 8.47 3.14
C GLY A 87 2.06 8.52 1.80
N LEU A 88 2.73 8.13 0.72
CA LEU A 88 2.12 8.01 -0.61
C LEU A 88 1.08 6.88 -0.66
N ALA A 89 1.33 5.74 -0.01
CA ALA A 89 0.37 4.65 0.10
C ALA A 89 -0.92 5.10 0.82
N VAL A 90 -0.79 5.81 1.94
CA VAL A 90 -1.95 6.39 2.66
C VAL A 90 -2.73 7.36 1.78
N SER A 91 -2.02 8.22 1.04
CA SER A 91 -2.63 9.17 0.12
C SER A 91 -3.40 8.46 -1.00
N ALA A 92 -2.83 7.41 -1.60
CA ALA A 92 -3.46 6.62 -2.65
C ALA A 92 -4.76 5.93 -2.18
N LEU A 93 -4.82 5.52 -0.90
CA LEU A 93 -6.00 4.87 -0.31
C LEU A 93 -7.08 5.84 0.18
N THR A 94 -6.81 7.15 0.22
CA THR A 94 -7.75 8.15 0.76
C THR A 94 -8.53 8.83 -0.37
N GLY A 95 -9.82 9.13 -0.15
CA GLY A 95 -10.62 9.94 -1.10
C GLY A 95 -11.50 9.14 -2.07
N GLY A 96 -11.58 7.81 -1.94
CA GLY A 96 -12.47 6.97 -2.75
C GLY A 96 -11.96 5.53 -2.88
N PRO A 97 -12.58 4.70 -3.73
CA PRO A 97 -12.13 3.31 -3.95
C PRO A 97 -10.63 3.28 -4.31
N PRO A 98 -9.85 2.36 -3.73
CA PRO A 98 -8.43 2.25 -4.04
C PRO A 98 -8.20 1.58 -5.39
N GLY A 99 -7.12 1.96 -6.08
CA GLY A 99 -6.60 1.22 -7.24
C GLY A 99 -5.54 0.19 -6.84
N PRO A 100 -5.15 -0.72 -7.77
CA PRO A 100 -4.27 -1.84 -7.49
C PRO A 100 -2.90 -1.42 -6.94
N TYR A 101 -2.29 -0.35 -7.45
CA TYR A 101 -0.98 0.10 -6.97
C TYR A 101 -1.06 0.72 -5.57
N GLY A 102 -2.14 1.43 -5.24
CA GLY A 102 -2.38 1.91 -3.88
C GLY A 102 -2.46 0.76 -2.87
N VAL A 103 -3.15 -0.33 -3.23
CA VAL A 103 -3.25 -1.54 -2.38
C VAL A 103 -1.91 -2.26 -2.26
N GLN A 104 -1.19 -2.44 -3.37
CA GLN A 104 0.14 -3.06 -3.36
C GLN A 104 1.15 -2.25 -2.53
N ALA A 105 1.13 -0.93 -2.64
CA ALA A 105 1.98 -0.05 -1.83
C ALA A 105 1.68 -0.20 -0.34
N ALA A 106 0.40 -0.27 0.05
CA ALA A 106 0.01 -0.49 1.44
C ALA A 106 0.48 -1.85 1.98
N ILE A 107 0.40 -2.91 1.16
CA ILE A 107 0.97 -4.22 1.54
C ILE A 107 2.48 -4.10 1.76
N ALA A 108 3.21 -3.44 0.85
CA ALA A 108 4.65 -3.24 0.99
C ALA A 108 5.00 -2.44 2.25
N ALA A 109 4.27 -1.37 2.54
CA ALA A 109 4.47 -0.53 3.73
C ALA A 109 4.31 -1.33 5.03
N LEU A 110 3.30 -2.20 5.13
CA LEU A 110 3.11 -3.06 6.32
C LEU A 110 4.25 -4.05 6.55
N HIS A 111 4.94 -4.49 5.49
CA HIS A 111 6.15 -5.30 5.65
C HIS A 111 7.34 -4.45 6.10
N ASP A 112 7.44 -3.23 5.57
CA ASP A 112 8.61 -2.37 5.73
C ASP A 112 8.61 -1.60 7.07
N GLU A 113 7.43 -1.33 7.64
CA GLU A 113 7.27 -0.72 8.97
C GLU A 113 7.42 -1.72 10.13
N ALA A 114 7.31 -3.02 9.85
CA ALA A 114 7.41 -4.06 10.88
C ALA A 114 8.86 -4.23 11.36
N ILE A 115 9.05 -4.30 12.68
CA ILE A 115 10.37 -4.54 13.30
C ILE A 115 10.90 -5.95 12.96
N GLY A 116 10.00 -6.87 12.60
CA GLY A 116 10.28 -8.23 12.10
C GLY A 116 8.97 -8.97 11.77
N LEU A 117 9.04 -10.19 11.20
CA LEU A 117 7.83 -10.94 10.79
C LEU A 117 6.81 -11.13 11.91
N ALA A 118 7.28 -11.34 13.15
CA ALA A 118 6.39 -11.54 14.29
C ALA A 118 5.55 -10.30 14.64
N THR A 119 5.98 -9.12 14.21
CA THR A 119 5.30 -7.84 14.43
C THR A 119 4.54 -7.34 13.20
N THR A 120 4.68 -8.01 12.06
CA THR A 120 3.95 -7.70 10.84
C THR A 120 2.45 -7.93 11.04
N ASP A 121 1.62 -6.98 10.60
CA ASP A 121 0.16 -7.09 10.66
C ASP A 121 -0.36 -8.02 9.54
N TRP A 122 -0.18 -9.32 9.75
CA TRP A 122 -0.64 -10.35 8.81
C TRP A 122 -2.15 -10.32 8.54
N PRO A 123 -3.04 -10.12 9.53
CA PRO A 123 -4.46 -9.95 9.27
C PRO A 123 -4.76 -8.80 8.30
N GLN A 124 -4.10 -7.66 8.46
CA GLN A 124 -4.30 -6.52 7.56
C GLN A 124 -3.75 -6.79 6.16
N ILE A 125 -2.57 -7.42 6.05
CA ILE A 125 -2.01 -7.84 4.75
C ILE A 125 -2.96 -8.79 4.02
N ALA A 126 -3.53 -9.78 4.73
CA ALA A 126 -4.50 -10.71 4.14
C ALA A 126 -5.73 -9.98 3.60
N ALA A 127 -6.30 -9.04 4.38
CA ALA A 127 -7.44 -8.24 3.94
C ALA A 127 -7.11 -7.38 2.70
N LEU A 128 -5.90 -6.83 2.60
CA LEU A 128 -5.46 -6.08 1.42
C LEU A 128 -5.29 -6.97 0.19
N TYR A 129 -4.84 -8.22 0.35
CA TYR A 129 -4.83 -9.18 -0.76
C TYR A 129 -6.25 -9.52 -1.23
N ASP A 130 -7.23 -9.65 -0.34
CA ASP A 130 -8.63 -9.85 -0.72
C ASP A 130 -9.18 -8.68 -1.54
N VAL A 131 -8.78 -7.44 -1.22
CA VAL A 131 -9.12 -6.26 -2.02
C VAL A 131 -8.42 -6.30 -3.37
N LEU A 132 -7.12 -6.63 -3.41
CA LEU A 132 -6.36 -6.70 -4.66
C LEU A 132 -6.95 -7.72 -5.63
N LEU A 133 -7.38 -8.89 -5.13
CA LEU A 133 -8.04 -9.93 -5.93
C LEU A 133 -9.34 -9.43 -6.58
N GLN A 134 -10.09 -8.53 -5.92
CA GLN A 134 -11.29 -7.92 -6.49
C GLN A 134 -10.97 -6.88 -7.57
N LEU A 135 -9.85 -6.17 -7.44
CA LEU A 135 -9.41 -5.13 -8.38
C LEU A 135 -8.73 -5.69 -9.63
N THR A 136 -8.05 -6.83 -9.52
CA THR A 136 -7.36 -7.50 -10.63
C THR A 136 -7.99 -8.87 -10.90
N PRO A 137 -9.23 -8.93 -11.43
CA PRO A 137 -9.83 -10.20 -11.80
C PRO A 137 -8.95 -10.89 -12.84
N SER A 138 -8.46 -12.09 -12.51
CA SER A 138 -7.68 -12.90 -13.44
C SER A 138 -8.57 -13.34 -14.61
N PRO A 139 -8.05 -13.41 -15.85
CA PRO A 139 -8.84 -13.72 -17.05
C PRO A 139 -9.45 -15.14 -17.07
N SER A 140 -9.26 -15.94 -16.03
CA SER A 140 -9.78 -17.31 -15.90
C SER A 140 -10.91 -17.46 -14.87
N SER A 141 -11.49 -16.38 -14.35
CA SER A 141 -12.72 -16.50 -13.55
C SER A 141 -13.94 -16.56 -14.48
N PRO A 142 -14.77 -17.62 -14.43
CA PRO A 142 -16.01 -17.73 -15.21
C PRO A 142 -17.09 -16.73 -14.78
#